data_AF-A0A0N8WH62-F1
#
_entry.id   AF-A0A0N8WH62-F1
#
_cell.length_a   1.000
_cell.length_b   1.000
_cell.length_c   1.000
_cell.angle_alpha   90.00
_cell.angle_beta   90.00
_cell.angle_gamma   90.00
#
_symmetry.space_group_name_H-M   'P 1'
#
loop_
_entity.id
_entity.type
_entity.pdbx_description
1 polymer ?
#
loop_
_entity_poly.entity_id
_entity_poly.type
_entity_poly.pdbx_seq_one_letter_code
_entity_poly.pdbx_strand_id
1 'polypeptide(L)'
;MNTFQQHINAEGTTIYSFIEGQPSINLKEIQNDSYSRYDFEFVSGSTVPKINSDGTRFKYLLNGLCEVKTRNSNIIDYQSEGILIELNKLTAVIRETTIKQAENINLIYQPFYLSKYNDVTYLFNLMDCDLGRIQIIRCPKTSSSNGNNEYVNKACVLLSPDDAIITINHI
;
A
#
# COMPACT_ATOMS: atom_id res chain seq x y z
N MET A 1 -6.49 -3.37 24.21
CA MET A 1 -6.36 -1.95 23.82
C MET A 1 -4.96 -1.80 23.23
N ASN A 2 -4.85 -1.55 21.92
CA ASN A 2 -3.56 -1.51 21.22
C ASN A 2 -2.90 -0.12 21.26
N THR A 3 -1.79 0.04 21.96
CA THR A 3 -1.00 1.27 22.01
C THR A 3 -0.55 1.70 20.60
N PHE A 4 -0.20 2.97 20.42
CA PHE A 4 0.34 3.50 19.17
C PHE A 4 1.52 2.67 18.63
N GLN A 5 2.43 2.24 19.52
CA GLN A 5 3.52 1.33 19.19
C GLN A 5 3.02 -0.02 18.67
N GLN A 6 1.91 -0.54 19.19
CA GLN A 6 1.32 -1.79 18.72
C GLN A 6 0.72 -1.66 17.32
N HIS A 7 0.29 -0.47 16.89
CA HIS A 7 -0.14 -0.23 15.49
C HIS A 7 1.04 -0.23 14.52
N ILE A 8 2.13 0.49 14.84
CA ILE A 8 3.38 0.46 14.07
C ILE A 8 3.90 -0.98 13.97
N ASN A 9 3.91 -1.71 15.10
CA ASN A 9 4.34 -3.10 15.12
C ASN A 9 3.42 -4.03 14.31
N ALA A 10 2.11 -3.77 14.27
CA ALA A 10 1.17 -4.55 13.48
C ALA A 10 1.38 -4.34 11.97
N GLU A 11 1.57 -3.09 11.52
CA GLU A 11 1.90 -2.79 10.13
C GLU A 11 3.28 -3.36 9.76
N GLY A 12 4.28 -3.27 10.65
CA GLY A 12 5.56 -3.95 10.49
C GLY A 12 5.44 -5.46 10.34
N THR A 13 4.62 -6.10 11.17
CA THR A 13 4.35 -7.55 11.06
C THR A 13 3.69 -7.89 9.73
N THR A 14 2.72 -7.09 9.29
CA THR A 14 2.07 -7.25 7.97
C THR A 14 3.09 -7.15 6.83
N ILE A 15 4.04 -6.21 6.89
CA ILE A 15 5.11 -6.06 5.89
C ILE A 15 5.98 -7.31 5.85
N TYR A 16 6.50 -7.77 6.99
CA TYR A 16 7.36 -8.95 7.03
C TYR A 16 6.64 -10.20 6.53
N SER A 17 5.42 -10.47 7.00
CA SER A 17 4.64 -11.63 6.55
C SER A 17 4.32 -11.57 5.05
N PHE A 18 4.07 -10.37 4.51
CA PHE A 18 3.87 -10.20 3.06
C PHE A 18 5.14 -10.54 2.29
N ILE A 19 6.30 -9.99 2.68
CA ILE A 19 7.58 -10.22 2.00
C ILE A 19 8.00 -11.70 2.05
N GLU A 20 7.86 -12.35 3.22
CA GLU A 20 8.17 -13.78 3.38
C GLU A 20 7.32 -14.67 2.45
N GLY A 21 6.08 -14.26 2.19
CA GLY A 21 5.17 -14.94 1.26
C GLY A 21 5.43 -14.65 -0.23
N GLN A 22 6.31 -13.69 -0.58
CA GLN A 22 6.51 -13.22 -1.94
C GLN A 22 8.00 -13.34 -2.37
N PRO A 23 8.44 -14.52 -2.85
CA PRO A 23 9.87 -14.79 -3.13
C PRO A 23 10.48 -13.91 -4.24
N SER A 24 9.66 -13.28 -5.08
CA SER A 24 10.11 -12.35 -6.13
C SER A 24 10.20 -10.89 -5.67
N ILE A 25 9.85 -10.60 -4.41
CA ILE A 25 9.85 -9.26 -3.81
C ILE A 25 10.80 -9.26 -2.62
N ASN A 26 11.78 -8.36 -2.64
CA ASN A 26 12.73 -8.20 -1.54
C ASN A 26 12.50 -6.86 -0.84
N LEU A 27 12.47 -6.89 0.48
CA LEU A 27 12.43 -5.67 1.30
C LEU A 27 13.72 -4.87 1.11
N LYS A 28 13.60 -3.57 0.82
CA LYS A 28 14.73 -2.65 0.75
C LYS A 28 14.89 -1.87 2.05
N GLU A 29 13.81 -1.27 2.53
CA GLU A 29 13.81 -0.46 3.74
C GLU A 29 12.41 -0.37 4.33
N ILE A 30 12.31 -0.35 5.67
CA ILE A 30 11.06 -0.02 6.38
C ILE A 30 11.17 1.44 6.82
N GLN A 31 10.18 2.22 6.42
CA GLN A 31 10.03 3.64 6.75
C GLN A 31 8.84 3.86 7.70
N ASN A 32 8.33 2.79 8.33
CA ASN A 32 7.16 2.79 9.22
C ASN A 32 7.45 3.52 10.54
N ASP A 33 7.62 4.83 10.44
CA ASP A 33 7.63 5.79 11.51
C ASP A 33 6.43 6.75 11.37
N SER A 34 6.03 7.35 12.48
CA SER A 34 4.79 8.15 12.62
C SER A 34 4.64 9.30 11.61
N TYR A 35 5.72 9.70 10.95
CA TYR A 35 5.79 10.86 10.07
C TYR A 35 6.08 10.50 8.61
N SER A 36 6.35 9.23 8.33
CA SER A 36 6.62 8.81 6.97
C SER A 36 5.38 8.87 6.08
N ARG A 37 5.65 9.16 4.81
CA ARG A 37 4.67 9.31 3.74
C ARG A 37 4.25 7.97 3.13
N TYR A 38 4.99 6.90 3.44
CA TYR A 38 4.76 5.50 3.06
C TYR A 38 5.47 4.58 4.09
N ASP A 39 5.11 3.31 4.16
CA ASP A 39 5.52 2.45 5.28
C ASP A 39 6.74 1.58 4.95
N PHE A 40 6.95 1.20 3.68
CA PHE A 40 8.16 0.49 3.27
C PHE A 40 8.49 0.64 1.78
N GLU A 41 9.75 0.39 1.45
CA GLU A 41 10.26 0.26 0.09
C GLU A 41 10.65 -1.20 -0.19
N PHE A 42 10.29 -1.70 -1.37
CA PHE A 42 10.69 -3.03 -1.83
C PHE A 42 11.27 -2.98 -3.24
N VAL A 43 12.01 -4.02 -3.60
CA VAL A 43 12.46 -4.25 -4.97
C VAL A 43 11.85 -5.56 -5.45
N SER A 44 11.09 -5.50 -6.53
CA SER A 44 10.60 -6.71 -7.21
C SER A 44 11.43 -6.99 -8.46
N GLY A 45 11.78 -8.26 -8.63
CA GLY A 45 12.38 -8.73 -9.87
C GLY A 45 11.31 -8.88 -10.95
N SER A 46 11.13 -7.88 -11.82
CA SER A 46 10.32 -8.11 -13.02
C SER A 46 11.09 -9.00 -13.98
N THR A 47 10.50 -10.15 -14.33
CA THR A 47 10.99 -11.01 -15.42
C THR A 47 10.52 -10.53 -16.79
N VAL A 48 9.71 -9.47 -16.87
CA VAL A 48 9.19 -8.94 -18.13
C VAL A 48 10.20 -7.94 -18.71
N PRO A 49 10.97 -8.29 -19.76
CA PRO A 49 11.83 -7.33 -20.42
C PRO A 49 10.96 -6.24 -21.06
N LYS A 50 11.12 -4.99 -20.62
CA LYS A 50 10.61 -3.85 -21.39
C LYS A 50 11.53 -3.69 -22.60
N ILE A 51 10.93 -3.59 -23.78
CA ILE A 51 11.63 -3.27 -25.02
C ILE A 51 11.52 -1.75 -25.18
N ASN A 52 12.65 -1.04 -25.13
CA ASN A 52 12.69 0.38 -25.46
C ASN A 52 12.35 0.60 -26.93
N SER A 53 12.02 1.84 -27.30
CA SER A 53 11.74 2.21 -28.69
C SER A 53 12.89 1.95 -29.67
N ASP A 54 14.11 1.77 -29.16
CA ASP A 54 15.32 1.38 -29.91
C ASP A 54 15.55 -0.14 -30.00
N GLY A 55 14.65 -0.96 -29.45
CA GLY A 55 14.74 -2.41 -29.45
C GLY A 55 15.57 -3.02 -28.31
N THR A 56 16.15 -2.21 -27.42
CA THR A 56 16.92 -2.72 -26.27
C THR A 56 16.02 -3.37 -25.22
N ARG A 57 16.41 -4.56 -24.72
CA ARG A 57 15.70 -5.32 -23.69
C ARG A 57 16.38 -5.12 -22.35
N PHE A 58 15.70 -4.52 -21.39
CA PHE A 58 16.17 -4.42 -20.01
C PHE A 58 15.27 -5.20 -19.07
N LYS A 59 15.87 -6.01 -18.18
CA LYS A 59 15.19 -6.52 -16.99
C LYS A 59 15.16 -5.39 -15.98
N TYR A 60 14.02 -4.74 -15.80
CA TYR A 60 13.90 -3.69 -14.79
C TYR A 60 13.60 -4.33 -13.44
N LEU A 61 14.44 -4.03 -12.45
CA LEU A 61 14.06 -4.11 -11.06
C LEU A 61 13.07 -2.97 -10.81
N LEU A 62 11.87 -3.31 -10.35
CA LEU A 62 10.86 -2.33 -10.00
C LEU A 62 11.00 -2.01 -8.52
N ASN A 63 11.16 -0.74 -8.18
CA ASN A 63 11.19 -0.26 -6.81
C ASN A 63 9.77 0.19 -6.44
N GLY A 64 9.18 -0.45 -5.44
CA GLY A 64 7.86 -0.12 -4.94
C GLY A 64 7.95 0.70 -3.66
N LEU A 65 7.30 1.86 -3.63
CA LEU A 65 7.02 2.60 -2.40
C LEU A 65 5.59 2.26 -1.96
N CYS A 66 5.44 1.68 -0.77
CA CYS A 66 4.16 1.11 -0.37
C CYS A 66 3.63 1.72 0.94
N GLU A 67 2.40 2.22 0.91
CA GLU A 67 1.61 2.46 2.12
C GLU A 67 0.91 1.16 2.51
N VAL A 68 0.83 0.88 3.81
CA VAL A 68 0.30 -0.33 4.40
C VAL A 68 -0.85 0.03 5.32
N LYS A 69 -1.92 -0.75 5.28
CA LYS A 69 -2.96 -0.68 6.32
C LYS A 69 -3.32 -2.07 6.79
N THR A 70 -3.31 -2.24 8.11
CA THR A 70 -3.79 -3.45 8.78
C THR A 70 -5.14 -3.17 9.43
N ARG A 71 -6.15 -3.93 9.03
CA ARG A 71 -7.54 -3.80 9.46
C ARG A 71 -7.91 -4.99 10.32
N ASN A 72 -8.57 -4.72 11.44
CA ASN A 72 -9.09 -5.74 12.34
C ASN A 72 -10.55 -6.05 12.01
N SER A 73 -10.78 -6.48 10.77
CA SER A 73 -12.09 -6.79 10.19
C SER A 73 -11.90 -7.74 9.01
N ASN A 74 -12.97 -8.41 8.59
CA ASN A 74 -12.95 -9.27 7.40
C ASN A 74 -13.27 -8.44 6.16
N ILE A 75 -12.84 -8.86 4.97
CA ILE A 75 -13.15 -8.14 3.73
C ILE A 75 -14.64 -8.14 3.43
N ILE A 76 -15.37 -9.18 3.84
CA ILE A 76 -16.83 -9.27 3.63
C ILE A 76 -17.58 -8.09 4.27
N ASP A 77 -17.02 -7.50 5.32
CA ASP A 77 -17.58 -6.31 5.98
C ASP A 77 -17.50 -5.05 5.08
N TYR A 78 -16.72 -5.10 3.99
CA TYR A 78 -16.44 -3.99 3.06
C TYR A 78 -16.66 -4.36 1.59
N GLN A 79 -17.03 -5.60 1.26
CA GLN A 79 -17.06 -6.09 -0.13
C GLN A 79 -17.95 -5.26 -1.06
N SER A 80 -19.04 -4.69 -0.55
CA SER A 80 -19.94 -3.82 -1.33
C SER A 80 -19.42 -2.40 -1.52
N GLU A 81 -18.43 -1.97 -0.74
CA GLU A 81 -17.89 -0.61 -0.75
C GLU A 81 -16.49 -0.54 -1.36
N GLY A 82 -15.71 -1.63 -1.32
CA GLY A 82 -14.33 -1.69 -1.79
C GLY A 82 -13.31 -1.36 -0.70
N ILE A 83 -12.04 -1.31 -1.09
CA ILE A 83 -10.91 -1.20 -0.16
C ILE A 83 -10.51 0.26 -0.02
N LEU A 84 -10.67 0.79 1.19
CA LEU A 84 -10.50 2.22 1.47
C LEU A 84 -9.03 2.64 1.52
N ILE A 85 -8.67 3.70 0.80
CA ILE A 85 -7.44 4.46 0.98
C ILE A 85 -7.76 5.94 1.24
N GLU A 86 -7.14 6.56 2.25
CA GLU A 86 -7.30 7.99 2.50
C GLU A 86 -6.57 8.81 1.42
N LEU A 87 -7.20 9.88 0.93
CA LEU A 87 -6.67 10.67 -0.18
C LEU A 87 -5.32 11.33 0.17
N ASN A 88 -5.13 11.74 1.42
CA ASN A 88 -3.85 12.26 1.92
C ASN A 88 -2.72 11.20 1.83
N LYS A 89 -3.01 9.94 2.12
CA LYS A 89 -2.04 8.84 2.04
C LYS A 89 -1.75 8.47 0.60
N LEU A 90 -2.79 8.35 -0.23
CA LEU A 90 -2.67 8.15 -1.68
C LEU A 90 -1.78 9.23 -2.32
N THR A 91 -2.07 10.49 -2.05
CA THR A 91 -1.29 11.62 -2.60
C THR A 91 0.13 11.67 -2.05
N ALA A 92 0.34 11.30 -0.78
CA ALA A 92 1.68 11.26 -0.18
C ALA A 92 2.58 10.22 -0.86
N VAL A 93 2.11 8.98 -1.04
CA VAL A 93 2.92 7.92 -1.67
C VAL A 93 3.20 8.21 -3.15
N ILE A 94 2.23 8.77 -3.89
CA ILE A 94 2.43 9.19 -5.29
C ILE A 94 3.48 10.30 -5.39
N ARG A 95 3.41 11.28 -4.47
CA ARG A 95 4.37 12.39 -4.45
C ARG A 95 5.79 11.88 -4.15
N GLU A 96 5.96 11.00 -3.18
CA GLU A 96 7.27 10.42 -2.86
C GLU A 96 7.83 9.61 -4.00
N THR A 97 7.00 8.79 -4.66
CA THR A 97 7.40 8.04 -5.85
C THR A 97 7.93 8.99 -6.93
N THR A 98 7.24 10.11 -7.16
CA THR A 98 7.67 11.13 -8.13
C THR A 98 9.02 11.76 -7.76
N ILE A 99 9.26 12.05 -6.48
CA ILE A 99 10.54 12.59 -5.99
C ILE A 99 11.66 11.58 -6.20
N LYS A 100 11.49 10.32 -5.75
CA LYS A 100 12.47 9.24 -5.93
C LYS A 100 12.79 8.98 -7.40
N GLN A 101 11.77 9.04 -8.26
CA GLN A 101 11.93 8.88 -9.70
C GLN A 101 12.78 10.01 -10.32
N ALA A 102 12.65 11.24 -9.81
CA ALA A 102 13.46 12.38 -10.25
C ALA A 102 14.90 12.32 -9.72
N GLU A 103 15.12 11.78 -8.53
CA GLU A 103 16.45 11.58 -7.93
C GLU A 103 17.27 10.51 -8.65
N ASN A 104 16.62 9.48 -9.21
CA ASN A 104 17.31 8.43 -9.95
C ASN A 104 16.52 7.97 -11.18
N ILE A 105 16.76 8.65 -12.30
CA ILE A 105 16.10 8.42 -13.59
C ILE A 105 16.31 7.03 -14.19
N ASN A 106 17.32 6.29 -13.74
CA ASN A 106 17.66 4.96 -14.27
C ASN A 106 16.86 3.83 -13.59
N LEU A 107 16.22 4.12 -12.47
CA LEU A 107 15.36 3.19 -11.76
C LEU A 107 13.90 3.46 -12.10
N ILE A 108 13.06 2.42 -11.99
CA ILE A 108 11.61 2.57 -12.08
C ILE A 108 11.05 2.53 -10.66
N TYR A 109 10.35 3.60 -10.28
CA TYR A 109 9.61 3.69 -9.04
C TYR A 109 8.11 3.67 -9.29
N GLN A 110 7.36 2.89 -8.50
CA GLN A 110 5.90 2.88 -8.54
C GLN A 110 5.29 2.96 -7.13
N PRO A 111 4.13 3.63 -6.98
CA PRO A 111 3.38 3.69 -5.73
C PRO A 111 2.50 2.45 -5.55
N PHE A 112 2.52 1.88 -4.36
CA PHE A 112 1.75 0.70 -3.98
C PHE A 112 0.91 0.94 -2.74
N TYR A 113 -0.14 0.14 -2.60
CA TYR A 113 -0.94 0.06 -1.40
C TYR A 113 -1.17 -1.39 -0.99
N LEU A 114 -0.78 -1.74 0.23
CA LEU A 114 -0.96 -3.06 0.83
C LEU A 114 -2.06 -2.97 1.91
N SER A 115 -3.18 -3.65 1.68
CA SER A 115 -4.28 -3.69 2.64
C SER A 115 -4.46 -5.10 3.17
N LYS A 116 -4.24 -5.30 4.48
CA LYS A 116 -4.47 -6.55 5.18
C LYS A 116 -5.77 -6.48 5.97
N TYR A 117 -6.64 -7.45 5.74
CA TYR A 117 -7.80 -7.82 6.53
C TYR A 117 -7.49 -9.10 7.31
N ASN A 118 -8.42 -9.55 8.15
CA ASN A 118 -8.27 -10.78 8.92
C ASN A 118 -8.24 -12.03 8.01
N ASP A 119 -8.97 -12.00 6.89
CA ASP A 119 -9.21 -13.11 5.97
C ASP A 119 -8.50 -12.97 4.61
N VAL A 120 -7.99 -11.78 4.26
CA VAL A 120 -7.29 -11.55 3.00
C VAL A 120 -6.28 -10.40 3.07
N THR A 121 -5.23 -10.46 2.27
CA THR A 121 -4.31 -9.34 1.99
C THR A 121 -4.30 -9.02 0.50
N TYR A 122 -4.39 -7.74 0.16
CA TYR A 122 -4.31 -7.24 -1.21
C TYR A 122 -3.12 -6.30 -1.40
N LEU A 123 -2.39 -6.44 -2.52
CA LEU A 123 -1.45 -5.44 -3.01
C LEU A 123 -2.00 -4.79 -4.27
N PHE A 124 -2.00 -3.46 -4.30
CA PHE A 124 -2.42 -2.65 -5.42
C PHE A 124 -1.24 -1.88 -6.00
N ASN A 125 -1.11 -1.87 -7.33
CA ASN A 125 -0.32 -0.86 -8.03
C ASN A 125 -1.20 0.37 -8.27
N LEU A 126 -0.94 1.46 -7.55
CA LEU A 126 -1.80 2.65 -7.57
C LEU A 126 -1.76 3.41 -8.92
N MET A 127 -0.83 3.07 -9.81
CA MET A 127 -0.80 3.61 -11.18
C MET A 127 -1.75 2.89 -12.14
N ASP A 128 -2.10 1.64 -11.82
CA ASP A 128 -2.91 0.78 -12.70
C ASP A 128 -4.35 0.62 -12.19
N CYS A 129 -4.65 1.05 -10.95
CA CYS A 129 -5.99 0.97 -10.35
C CYS A 129 -6.93 2.04 -10.91
N ASP A 130 -8.22 1.69 -11.04
CA ASP A 130 -9.26 2.70 -11.17
C ASP A 130 -9.52 3.34 -9.79
N LEU A 131 -9.03 4.56 -9.60
CA LEU A 131 -9.22 5.31 -8.35
C LEU A 131 -10.66 5.82 -8.19
N GLY A 132 -11.54 5.60 -9.16
CA GLY A 132 -12.96 5.93 -9.08
C GLY A 132 -13.22 7.38 -8.68
N ARG A 133 -14.14 7.57 -7.73
CA ARG A 133 -14.51 8.90 -7.21
C ARG A 133 -14.06 9.06 -5.76
N ILE A 134 -13.66 10.28 -5.42
CA ILE A 134 -13.44 10.66 -4.03
C ILE A 134 -14.77 10.63 -3.28
N GLN A 135 -14.78 9.95 -2.13
CA GLN A 135 -15.92 9.86 -1.22
C GLN A 135 -15.53 10.46 0.13
N ILE A 136 -16.52 11.03 0.83
CA ILE A 136 -16.34 11.50 2.19
C ILE A 136 -16.85 10.41 3.14
N ILE A 137 -15.92 9.72 3.79
CA ILE A 137 -16.22 8.59 4.67
C ILE A 137 -15.97 9.00 6.11
N ARG A 138 -16.91 8.65 6.99
CA ARG A 138 -16.82 8.92 8.42
C ARG A 138 -15.94 7.86 9.08
N CYS A 139 -14.70 8.19 9.34
CA CYS A 139 -13.69 7.28 9.90
C CYS A 139 -13.30 7.71 11.33
N PRO A 140 -12.77 6.81 12.16
CA PRO A 140 -12.11 7.20 13.41
C PRO A 140 -11.02 8.25 13.15
N LYS A 141 -10.94 9.29 14.00
CA LYS A 141 -9.94 10.36 13.90
C LYS A 141 -8.52 9.83 13.92
N THR A 142 -8.28 8.84 14.77
CA THR A 142 -7.00 8.15 14.90
C THR A 142 -7.23 6.65 14.81
N SER A 143 -6.32 5.93 14.17
CA SER A 143 -6.27 4.46 14.23
C SER A 143 -5.85 3.96 15.62
N SER A 144 -5.32 4.82 16.49
CA SER A 144 -4.86 4.48 17.84
C SER A 144 -6.02 4.20 18.80
N SER A 145 -5.91 3.09 19.55
CA SER A 145 -6.93 2.57 20.46
C SER A 145 -7.19 3.40 21.73
N ASN A 146 -6.66 4.63 21.80
CA ASN A 146 -6.64 5.50 23.00
C ASN A 146 -8.04 6.00 23.40
N GLY A 147 -9.12 5.43 22.87
CA GLY A 147 -10.49 5.79 23.21
C GLY A 147 -10.93 7.15 22.65
N ASN A 148 -10.21 7.71 21.66
CA ASN A 148 -10.72 8.86 20.95
C ASN A 148 -11.82 8.41 19.98
N ASN A 149 -13.05 8.35 20.49
CA ASN A 149 -14.25 7.99 19.74
C ASN A 149 -14.71 9.12 18.80
N GLU A 150 -13.91 10.16 18.62
CA GLU A 150 -14.18 11.18 17.62
C GLU A 150 -14.08 10.55 16.23
N TYR A 151 -15.19 10.57 15.51
CA TYR A 151 -15.23 10.27 14.09
C TYR A 151 -15.06 11.56 13.32
N VAL A 152 -14.19 11.53 12.31
CA VAL A 152 -13.97 12.64 11.39
C VAL A 152 -14.30 12.20 9.97
N ASN A 153 -14.79 13.15 9.20
CA ASN A 153 -14.98 12.95 7.77
C ASN A 153 -13.62 13.00 7.09
N LYS A 154 -13.28 11.93 6.37
CA LYS A 154 -12.05 11.82 5.58
C LYS A 154 -12.40 11.68 4.11
N ALA A 155 -11.64 12.36 3.25
CA ALA A 155 -11.70 12.14 1.82
C ALA A 155 -10.95 10.85 1.50
N CYS A 156 -11.62 9.92 0.85
CA CYS A 156 -11.14 8.57 0.58
C CYS A 156 -11.42 8.17 -0.87
N VAL A 157 -10.64 7.22 -1.36
CA VAL A 157 -10.89 6.44 -2.57
C VAL A 157 -11.19 5.01 -2.16
N LEU A 158 -12.06 4.33 -2.90
CA LEU A 158 -12.37 2.92 -2.73
C LEU A 158 -11.82 2.16 -3.93
N LEU A 159 -10.86 1.28 -3.66
CA LEU A 159 -10.25 0.42 -4.67
C LEU A 159 -11.07 -0.85 -4.84
N SER A 160 -11.28 -1.27 -6.08
CA SER A 160 -11.91 -2.56 -6.35
C SER A 160 -10.95 -3.69 -5.94
N PRO A 161 -11.40 -4.73 -5.21
CA PRO A 161 -10.58 -5.93 -4.98
C PRO A 161 -10.05 -6.56 -6.26
N ASP A 162 -10.78 -6.43 -7.38
CA ASP A 162 -10.39 -6.98 -8.69
C ASP A 162 -9.17 -6.28 -9.31
N ASP A 163 -8.84 -5.07 -8.85
CA ASP A 163 -7.66 -4.32 -9.31
C ASP A 163 -6.37 -4.74 -8.57
N ALA A 164 -6.47 -5.66 -7.60
CA ALA A 164 -5.33 -6.12 -6.83
C ALA A 164 -4.39 -6.96 -7.70
N ILE A 165 -3.11 -6.60 -7.74
CA ILE A 165 -2.09 -7.35 -8.47
C ILE A 165 -1.61 -8.60 -7.72
N ILE A 166 -1.82 -8.63 -6.39
CA ILE A 166 -1.58 -9.80 -5.54
C ILE A 166 -2.72 -9.90 -4.54
N THR A 167 -3.26 -11.10 -4.38
CA THR A 167 -4.26 -11.45 -3.36
C THR A 167 -3.78 -12.68 -2.59
N ILE A 168 -3.81 -12.61 -1.26
CA ILE A 168 -3.41 -13.70 -0.35
C ILE A 168 -4.58 -13.96 0.62
N ASN A 169 -5.19 -15.14 0.54
CA ASN A 169 -6.26 -15.53 1.47
C ASN A 169 -5.66 -16.13 2.75
N HIS A 170 -6.17 -15.72 3.91
CA HIS A 170 -5.82 -16.25 5.23
C HIS A 170 -6.85 -17.31 5.64
N ILE A 171 -6.38 -18.43 6.18
CA ILE A 171 -7.21 -19.54 6.67
C ILE A 171 -7.38 -19.41 8.18
#